data_AF-A0A953AVF7-F1
#
_entry.id   AF-A0A953AVF7-F1
#
_cell.length_a   1.000
_cell.length_b   1.000
_cell.length_c   1.000
_cell.angle_alpha   90.00
_cell.angle_beta   90.00
_cell.angle_gamma   90.00
#
_symmetry.space_group_name_H-M   'P 1'
#
loop_
_entity.id
_entity.type
_entity.pdbx_description
1 polymer ?
#
loop_
_entity_poly.entity_id
_entity_poly.type
_entity_poly.pdbx_seq_one_letter_code
_entity_poly.pdbx_strand_id
1 'polypeptide(L)'
;MAHFDIGDAIKLFAAVLGILLPILKRALSEKAEAPPPKPVVVPRPRPAFSPPAPDRVREKLAETFAALERDAKALAESVRQDRATERFFPVLDDWLPRRCREARDRAMAGDASLEVIRWLMDTARWLTTVRDEVRALIDQRRDPTLLAELGDADALAECCYAPIVDFARTRGLPLRSARPVARLSDFDLSIWTGFAPTSLAPIFLPPDFFSRVAWWPAVAHEIGHDFLISIDRLRDRLGVDLGLPPEDVGTLPLHINAEGLPSGELVRVHGAWLEELFCDVFGTLMCGPAYALTMVELFSHEQDPREVLLVPFDRRTGHYDTHPPRHLRVHAAAWVLEAAGFHQDAREILEEWSALNDLGDDPSHVPLLFFTSGRWVQVPFGPVAAFTRDFVERLYAGPLPALGGIGLRDISGLDFGPHEHAEANRARLALLAGQVPQTKDARAVIAGAVLAAREQPEQEATILHRARQAIVAVGTFEHRPDVYVPAALPQVPEALELSPDAVREALVLSEILRRPGSTGRHRRVA
;
A
#
# COMPACT_ATOMS: atom_id res chain seq x y z
N MET A 1 27.96 23.36 -22.06
CA MET A 1 26.84 23.71 -22.95
C MET A 1 27.18 23.23 -24.36
N ALA A 2 26.73 22.04 -24.72
CA ALA A 2 26.89 21.53 -26.08
C ALA A 2 25.80 22.20 -26.96
N HIS A 3 26.22 22.93 -27.98
CA HIS A 3 25.30 23.51 -28.97
C HIS A 3 24.64 22.36 -29.73
N PHE A 4 23.34 22.17 -29.50
CA PHE A 4 22.52 21.27 -30.28
C PHE A 4 22.28 21.92 -31.65
N ASP A 5 22.93 21.41 -32.69
CA ASP A 5 22.81 21.93 -34.05
C ASP A 5 21.45 21.54 -34.61
N ILE A 6 20.61 22.54 -34.88
CA ILE A 6 19.30 22.39 -35.54
C ILE A 6 19.43 21.60 -36.87
N GLY A 7 20.61 21.67 -37.52
CA GLY A 7 20.91 20.88 -38.71
C GLY A 7 20.84 19.37 -38.49
N ASP A 8 21.24 18.87 -37.31
CA ASP A 8 21.22 17.44 -37.03
C ASP A 8 19.84 16.93 -36.62
N ALA A 9 19.03 17.77 -35.96
CA ALA A 9 17.62 17.49 -35.72
C ALA A 9 16.83 17.39 -37.03
N ILE A 10 17.12 18.25 -38.01
CA ILE A 10 16.49 18.21 -39.35
C ILE A 10 16.91 16.95 -40.13
N LYS A 11 18.18 16.53 -40.04
CA LYS A 11 18.65 15.28 -40.68
C LYS A 11 18.00 14.05 -40.05
N LEU A 12 17.89 14.01 -38.72
CA LEU A 12 17.23 12.92 -38.01
C LEU A 12 15.73 12.86 -38.37
N PHE A 13 15.06 14.00 -38.42
CA PHE A 13 13.66 14.08 -38.83
C PHE A 13 13.47 13.63 -40.28
N ALA A 14 14.35 14.02 -41.20
CA ALA A 14 14.31 13.57 -42.59
C ALA A 14 14.58 12.06 -42.74
N ALA A 15 15.48 11.49 -41.93
CA ALA A 15 15.75 10.05 -41.91
C ALA A 15 14.55 9.25 -41.37
N VAL A 16 13.91 9.72 -40.30
CA VAL A 16 12.68 9.12 -39.74
C VAL A 16 11.53 9.23 -40.74
N LEU A 17 11.38 10.37 -41.41
CA LEU A 17 10.36 10.55 -42.45
C LEU A 17 10.62 9.63 -43.65
N GLY A 18 11.89 9.40 -44.03
CA GLY A 18 12.29 8.47 -45.09
C GLY A 18 11.99 7.00 -44.78
N ILE A 19 11.97 6.62 -43.51
CA ILE A 19 11.57 5.28 -43.05
C ILE A 19 10.05 5.16 -42.93
N LEU A 20 9.37 6.21 -42.47
CA LEU A 20 7.92 6.22 -42.27
C LEU A 20 7.15 6.35 -43.59
N LEU A 21 7.64 7.09 -44.58
CA LEU A 21 6.92 7.30 -45.85
C LEU A 21 6.63 5.99 -46.60
N PRO A 22 7.57 5.04 -46.72
CA PRO A 22 7.31 3.73 -47.33
C PRO A 22 6.30 2.89 -46.53
N ILE A 23 6.32 2.97 -45.20
CA ILE A 23 5.38 2.26 -44.31
C ILE A 23 3.97 2.84 -44.45
N LEU A 24 3.84 4.16 -44.45
CA LEU A 24 2.59 4.87 -44.70
C LEU A 24 2.09 4.66 -46.14
N LYS A 25 2.98 4.65 -47.14
CA LYS A 25 2.61 4.28 -48.52
C LYS A 25 2.15 2.84 -48.61
N ARG A 26 2.73 1.91 -47.85
CA ARG A 26 2.30 0.51 -47.80
C ARG A 26 0.94 0.37 -47.10
N ALA A 27 0.73 1.06 -45.99
CA ALA A 27 -0.56 1.12 -45.30
C ALA A 27 -1.67 1.80 -46.12
N LEU A 28 -1.32 2.79 -46.96
CA LEU A 28 -2.27 3.48 -47.85
C LEU A 28 -2.45 2.76 -49.20
N SER A 29 -1.45 1.99 -49.65
CA SER A 29 -1.52 1.10 -50.82
C SER A 29 -2.23 -0.21 -50.52
N GLU A 30 -2.28 -0.63 -49.24
CA GLU A 30 -3.20 -1.63 -48.71
C GLU A 30 -4.59 -1.02 -48.43
N LYS A 31 -5.01 -0.05 -49.26
CA LYS A 31 -6.41 0.02 -49.67
C LYS A 31 -6.72 -1.27 -50.44
N ALA A 32 -6.93 -2.33 -49.68
CA ALA A 32 -7.62 -3.52 -50.12
C ALA A 32 -8.82 -3.07 -50.97
N GLU A 33 -8.95 -3.64 -52.16
CA GLU A 33 -10.22 -3.63 -52.87
C GLU A 33 -11.32 -3.82 -51.84
N ALA A 34 -12.23 -2.84 -51.75
CA ALA A 34 -13.33 -2.90 -50.82
C ALA A 34 -13.96 -4.29 -51.00
N PRO A 35 -13.97 -5.14 -49.95
CA PRO A 35 -14.49 -6.49 -50.09
C PRO A 35 -15.88 -6.35 -50.71
N PRO A 36 -16.23 -7.17 -51.71
CA PRO A 36 -17.51 -7.09 -52.39
C PRO A 36 -18.59 -6.96 -51.32
N PRO A 37 -19.56 -6.03 -51.49
CA PRO A 37 -20.54 -5.72 -50.46
C PRO A 37 -21.10 -7.05 -49.95
N LYS A 38 -20.76 -7.39 -48.69
CA LYS A 38 -21.23 -8.64 -48.10
C LYS A 38 -22.74 -8.60 -48.28
N PRO A 39 -23.36 -9.65 -48.86
CA PRO A 39 -24.80 -9.68 -49.02
C PRO A 39 -25.41 -9.29 -47.67
N VAL A 40 -26.31 -8.31 -47.67
CA VAL A 40 -27.00 -7.85 -46.47
C VAL A 40 -27.73 -9.06 -45.93
N VAL A 41 -27.09 -9.78 -45.01
CA VAL A 41 -27.70 -10.88 -44.28
C VAL A 41 -28.74 -10.20 -43.43
N VAL A 42 -29.99 -10.19 -43.91
CA VAL A 42 -31.16 -9.83 -43.10
C VAL A 42 -30.99 -10.62 -41.81
N PRO A 43 -30.74 -9.97 -40.65
CA PRO A 43 -30.51 -10.68 -39.42
C PRO A 43 -31.73 -11.56 -39.20
N ARG A 44 -31.54 -12.88 -39.23
CA ARG A 44 -32.62 -13.78 -38.82
C ARG A 44 -33.08 -13.29 -37.45
N PRO A 45 -34.40 -13.15 -37.22
CA PRO A 45 -34.92 -12.74 -35.93
C PRO A 45 -34.26 -13.62 -34.87
N ARG A 46 -33.48 -13.01 -33.97
CA ARG A 46 -32.86 -13.76 -32.88
C ARG A 46 -34.01 -14.45 -32.14
N PRO A 47 -33.95 -15.78 -31.93
CA PRO A 47 -34.98 -16.46 -31.16
C PRO A 47 -35.15 -15.72 -29.83
N ALA A 48 -36.41 -15.51 -29.42
CA ALA A 48 -36.72 -14.83 -28.17
C ALA A 48 -35.97 -15.53 -27.03
N PHE A 49 -35.07 -14.81 -26.36
CA PHE A 49 -34.33 -15.34 -25.23
C PHE A 49 -35.28 -15.43 -24.04
N SER A 50 -35.78 -16.64 -23.77
CA SER A 50 -36.49 -16.91 -22.51
C SER A 50 -35.45 -17.06 -21.40
N PRO A 51 -35.45 -16.17 -20.38
CA PRO A 51 -34.54 -16.35 -19.25
C PRO A 51 -34.81 -17.70 -18.58
N PRO A 52 -33.76 -18.38 -18.06
CA PRO A 52 -33.94 -19.62 -17.33
C PRO A 52 -34.88 -19.41 -16.13
N ALA A 53 -35.66 -20.43 -15.78
CA ALA A 53 -36.51 -20.40 -14.61
C ALA A 53 -35.66 -20.11 -13.35
N PRO A 54 -36.14 -19.24 -12.43
CA PRO A 54 -35.42 -18.87 -11.20
C PRO A 54 -34.87 -20.06 -10.40
N ASP A 55 -35.63 -21.15 -10.29
CA ASP A 55 -35.21 -22.36 -9.58
C ASP A 55 -34.00 -23.02 -10.23
N ARG A 56 -33.96 -23.09 -11.57
CA ARG A 56 -32.82 -23.63 -12.33
C ARG A 56 -31.55 -22.80 -12.13
N VAL A 57 -31.70 -21.48 -12.01
CA VAL A 57 -30.56 -20.59 -11.70
C VAL A 57 -30.03 -20.87 -10.31
N ARG A 58 -30.93 -21.03 -9.33
CA ARG A 58 -30.56 -21.33 -7.93
C ARG A 58 -29.89 -22.69 -7.79
N GLU A 59 -30.41 -23.74 -8.43
CA GLU A 59 -29.80 -25.07 -8.46
C GLU A 59 -28.37 -25.01 -9.01
N LYS A 60 -28.18 -24.33 -10.15
CA LYS A 60 -26.85 -24.14 -10.74
C LYS A 60 -25.89 -23.38 -9.82
N LEU A 61 -26.38 -22.37 -9.10
CA LEU A 61 -25.57 -21.62 -8.13
C LEU A 61 -25.23 -22.50 -6.92
N ALA A 62 -26.16 -23.31 -6.41
CA ALA A 62 -25.90 -24.28 -5.35
C ALA A 62 -24.82 -25.30 -5.74
N GLU A 63 -24.87 -25.81 -6.98
CA GLU A 63 -23.83 -26.67 -7.54
C GLU A 63 -22.47 -25.95 -7.63
N THR A 64 -22.48 -24.68 -8.03
CA THR A 64 -21.27 -23.85 -8.11
C THR A 64 -20.63 -23.68 -6.73
N PHE A 65 -21.40 -23.36 -5.69
CA PHE A 65 -20.89 -23.26 -4.32
C PHE A 65 -20.37 -24.59 -3.80
N ALA A 66 -21.03 -25.71 -4.12
CA ALA A 66 -20.54 -27.04 -3.75
C ALA A 66 -19.22 -27.39 -4.46
N ALA A 67 -19.03 -26.96 -5.72
CA ALA A 67 -17.77 -27.12 -6.43
C ALA A 67 -16.65 -26.27 -5.80
N LEU A 68 -16.92 -24.98 -5.52
CA LEU A 68 -15.97 -24.10 -4.83
C LEU A 68 -15.55 -24.64 -3.46
N GLU A 69 -16.50 -25.19 -2.68
CA GLU A 69 -16.20 -25.81 -1.38
C GLU A 69 -15.25 -27.01 -1.53
N ARG A 70 -15.47 -27.88 -2.52
CA ARG A 70 -14.61 -29.05 -2.77
C ARG A 70 -13.21 -28.62 -3.23
N ASP A 71 -13.14 -27.66 -4.15
CA ASP A 71 -11.89 -27.12 -4.68
C ASP A 71 -11.06 -26.46 -3.56
N ALA A 72 -11.71 -25.69 -2.67
CA ALA A 72 -11.06 -25.07 -1.52
C ALA A 72 -10.44 -26.11 -0.58
N LYS A 73 -11.17 -27.17 -0.24
CA LYS A 73 -10.67 -28.27 0.61
C LYS A 73 -9.52 -29.04 -0.05
N ALA A 74 -9.59 -29.26 -1.36
CA ALA A 74 -8.50 -29.90 -2.09
C ALA A 74 -7.22 -29.04 -2.07
N LEU A 75 -7.35 -27.72 -2.25
CA LEU A 75 -6.24 -26.79 -2.10
C LEU A 75 -5.72 -26.75 -0.66
N ALA A 76 -6.62 -26.74 0.35
CA ALA A 76 -6.26 -26.74 1.77
C ALA A 76 -5.34 -27.91 2.12
N GLU A 77 -5.66 -29.12 1.67
CA GLU A 77 -4.81 -30.30 1.88
C GLU A 77 -3.43 -30.11 1.24
N SER A 78 -3.36 -29.52 0.05
CA SER A 78 -2.10 -29.28 -0.65
C SER A 78 -1.19 -28.25 0.01
N VAL A 79 -1.73 -27.29 0.76
CA VAL A 79 -0.95 -26.23 1.42
C VAL A 79 -0.65 -26.52 2.88
N ARG A 80 -1.39 -27.44 3.51
CA ARG A 80 -1.24 -27.77 4.93
C ARG A 80 0.16 -28.23 5.32
N GLN A 81 0.86 -28.88 4.39
CA GLN A 81 2.17 -29.48 4.61
C GLN A 81 3.32 -28.61 4.08
N ASP A 82 3.01 -27.53 3.36
CA ASP A 82 3.98 -26.67 2.70
C ASP A 82 4.09 -25.34 3.46
N ARG A 83 5.26 -25.12 4.08
CA ARG A 83 5.51 -23.96 4.93
C ARG A 83 5.34 -22.62 4.20
N ALA A 84 5.65 -22.57 2.90
CA ALA A 84 5.50 -21.35 2.10
C ALA A 84 4.02 -20.99 1.88
N THR A 85 3.13 -21.97 1.96
CA THR A 85 1.71 -21.82 1.62
C THR A 85 0.76 -22.09 2.80
N GLU A 86 1.27 -22.55 3.94
CA GLU A 86 0.50 -22.86 5.17
C GLU A 86 -0.39 -21.70 5.61
N ARG A 87 0.06 -20.44 5.41
CA ARG A 87 -0.72 -19.23 5.72
C ARG A 87 -2.10 -19.20 5.04
N PHE A 88 -2.27 -19.84 3.88
CA PHE A 88 -3.54 -19.88 3.17
C PHE A 88 -4.53 -20.90 3.74
N PHE A 89 -4.06 -21.83 4.58
CA PHE A 89 -4.85 -22.95 5.10
C PHE A 89 -6.15 -22.48 5.80
N PRO A 90 -6.16 -21.51 6.74
CA PRO A 90 -7.40 -21.09 7.40
C PRO A 90 -8.46 -20.51 6.44
N VAL A 91 -8.04 -19.90 5.32
CA VAL A 91 -9.00 -19.39 4.33
C VAL A 91 -9.63 -20.53 3.54
N LEU A 92 -8.80 -21.50 3.15
CA LEU A 92 -9.20 -22.63 2.32
C LEU A 92 -9.95 -23.73 3.10
N ASP A 93 -9.63 -23.94 4.37
CA ASP A 93 -10.21 -24.98 5.21
C ASP A 93 -11.50 -24.53 5.92
N ASP A 94 -11.53 -23.30 6.44
CA ASP A 94 -12.68 -22.78 7.19
C ASP A 94 -13.46 -21.73 6.40
N TRP A 95 -12.84 -20.58 6.11
CA TRP A 95 -13.58 -19.38 5.67
C TRP A 95 -14.34 -19.59 4.35
N LEU A 96 -13.65 -20.03 3.30
CA LEU A 96 -14.23 -20.18 1.96
C LEU A 96 -15.27 -21.32 1.94
N PRO A 97 -14.99 -22.52 2.50
CA PRO A 97 -16.00 -23.57 2.68
C PRO A 97 -17.24 -23.10 3.47
N ARG A 98 -17.07 -22.38 4.58
CA ARG A 98 -18.20 -21.86 5.37
C ARG A 98 -19.07 -20.91 4.54
N ARG A 99 -18.47 -19.94 3.84
CA ARG A 99 -19.20 -19.00 2.97
C ARG A 99 -19.92 -19.71 1.82
N CYS A 100 -19.30 -20.72 1.22
CA CYS A 100 -19.95 -21.54 0.21
C CYS A 100 -21.18 -22.28 0.77
N ARG A 101 -21.10 -22.86 1.97
CA ARG A 101 -22.24 -23.51 2.63
C ARG A 101 -23.37 -22.53 2.93
N GLU A 102 -23.07 -21.37 3.51
CA GLU A 102 -24.05 -20.32 3.78
C GLU A 102 -24.80 -19.88 2.51
N ALA A 103 -24.06 -19.63 1.42
CA ALA A 103 -24.64 -19.21 0.15
C ALA A 103 -25.44 -20.33 -0.52
N ARG A 104 -24.97 -21.58 -0.43
CA ARG A 104 -25.69 -22.76 -0.91
C ARG A 104 -27.00 -22.98 -0.14
N ASP A 105 -26.97 -22.91 1.19
CA ASP A 105 -28.16 -23.10 2.02
C ASP A 105 -29.21 -22.02 1.70
N ARG A 106 -28.77 -20.78 1.49
CA ARG A 106 -29.64 -19.69 1.01
C ARG A 106 -30.17 -19.96 -0.40
N ALA A 107 -29.34 -20.46 -1.31
CA ALA A 107 -29.77 -20.88 -2.63
C ALA A 107 -30.81 -22.01 -2.59
N MET A 108 -30.84 -22.84 -1.54
CA MET A 108 -31.78 -23.95 -1.38
C MET A 108 -33.05 -23.60 -0.57
N ALA A 109 -33.05 -22.48 0.16
CA ALA A 109 -34.12 -22.09 1.08
C ALA A 109 -35.50 -21.78 0.45
N GLY A 110 -35.61 -21.72 -0.88
CA GLY A 110 -36.88 -21.56 -1.60
C GLY A 110 -37.18 -20.13 -2.08
N ASP A 111 -36.42 -19.12 -1.64
CA ASP A 111 -36.61 -17.74 -2.07
C ASP A 111 -36.05 -17.51 -3.49
N ALA A 112 -36.96 -17.37 -4.44
CA ALA A 112 -36.67 -17.11 -5.85
C ALA A 112 -36.76 -15.63 -6.24
N SER A 113 -36.73 -14.71 -5.27
CA SER A 113 -36.73 -13.28 -5.53
C SER A 113 -35.50 -12.86 -6.35
N LEU A 114 -35.68 -11.85 -7.20
CA LEU A 114 -34.61 -11.31 -8.04
C LEU A 114 -33.43 -10.77 -7.21
N GLU A 115 -33.72 -10.21 -6.04
CA GLU A 115 -32.72 -9.71 -5.09
C GLU A 115 -31.83 -10.84 -4.58
N VAL A 116 -32.43 -11.96 -4.14
CA VAL A 116 -31.67 -13.12 -3.69
C VAL A 116 -30.85 -13.74 -4.83
N ILE A 117 -31.41 -13.86 -6.02
CA ILE A 117 -30.66 -14.38 -7.18
C ILE A 117 -29.47 -13.50 -7.52
N ARG A 118 -29.66 -12.16 -7.53
CA ARG A 118 -28.57 -11.21 -7.76
C ARG A 118 -27.48 -11.35 -6.70
N TRP A 119 -27.87 -11.38 -5.42
CA TRP A 119 -26.93 -11.59 -4.32
C TRP A 119 -26.14 -12.91 -4.46
N LEU A 120 -26.80 -14.01 -4.82
CA LEU A 120 -26.14 -15.30 -5.04
C LEU A 120 -25.16 -15.26 -6.22
N MET A 121 -25.51 -14.58 -7.31
CA MET A 121 -24.63 -14.42 -8.47
C MET A 121 -23.40 -13.58 -8.13
N ASP A 122 -23.58 -12.47 -7.42
CA ASP A 122 -22.49 -11.60 -6.99
C ASP A 122 -21.59 -12.33 -5.99
N THR A 123 -22.18 -13.09 -5.06
CA THR A 123 -21.45 -13.96 -4.11
C THR A 123 -20.67 -15.06 -4.82
N ALA A 124 -21.25 -15.75 -5.80
CA ALA A 124 -20.56 -16.79 -6.57
C ALA A 124 -19.36 -16.22 -7.34
N ARG A 125 -19.52 -15.04 -7.95
CA ARG A 125 -18.44 -14.35 -8.65
C ARG A 125 -17.31 -13.99 -7.69
N TRP A 126 -17.64 -13.33 -6.58
CA TRP A 126 -16.66 -12.91 -5.59
C TRP A 126 -15.92 -14.09 -4.96
N LEU A 127 -16.62 -15.16 -4.54
CA LEU A 127 -15.95 -16.35 -3.98
C LEU A 127 -15.08 -17.08 -5.02
N THR A 128 -15.47 -17.07 -6.30
CA THR A 128 -14.62 -17.59 -7.38
C THR A 128 -13.35 -16.76 -7.51
N THR A 129 -13.48 -15.44 -7.52
CA THR A 129 -12.35 -14.51 -7.53
C THR A 129 -11.41 -14.76 -6.35
N VAL A 130 -11.92 -14.82 -5.11
CA VAL A 130 -11.09 -15.13 -3.92
C VAL A 130 -10.36 -16.47 -4.07
N ARG A 131 -11.04 -17.51 -4.57
CA ARG A 131 -10.42 -18.83 -4.80
C ARG A 131 -9.29 -18.75 -5.82
N ASP A 132 -9.54 -18.13 -6.97
CA ASP A 132 -8.57 -18.01 -8.08
C ASP A 132 -7.33 -17.23 -7.63
N GLU A 133 -7.54 -16.19 -6.82
CA GLU A 133 -6.50 -15.35 -6.27
C GLU A 133 -5.65 -16.06 -5.21
N VAL A 134 -6.27 -16.79 -4.28
CA VAL A 134 -5.52 -17.64 -3.33
C VAL A 134 -4.71 -18.69 -4.07
N ARG A 135 -5.25 -19.27 -5.16
CA ARG A 135 -4.50 -20.20 -6.00
C ARG A 135 -3.30 -19.52 -6.67
N ALA A 136 -3.46 -18.34 -7.24
CA ALA A 136 -2.36 -17.59 -7.84
C ALA A 136 -1.24 -17.27 -6.82
N LEU A 137 -1.63 -16.89 -5.59
CA LEU A 137 -0.69 -16.67 -4.49
C LEU A 137 0.10 -17.94 -4.13
N ILE A 138 -0.57 -19.10 -4.07
CA ILE A 138 0.05 -20.41 -3.84
C ILE A 138 1.01 -20.77 -4.97
N ASP A 139 0.59 -20.61 -6.22
CA ASP A 139 1.38 -20.98 -7.39
C ASP A 139 2.68 -20.16 -7.46
N GLN A 140 2.64 -18.86 -7.16
CA GLN A 140 3.84 -18.02 -7.10
C GLN A 140 4.83 -18.45 -6.00
N ARG A 141 4.35 -18.97 -4.87
CA ARG A 141 5.21 -19.46 -3.78
C ARG A 141 5.76 -20.85 -4.05
N ARG A 142 5.18 -21.57 -5.01
CA ARG A 142 5.73 -22.83 -5.52
C ARG A 142 6.72 -22.62 -6.66
N ASP A 143 6.81 -21.40 -7.21
CA ASP A 143 7.84 -21.04 -8.18
C ASP A 143 9.18 -20.79 -7.46
N PRO A 144 10.20 -21.65 -7.67
CA PRO A 144 11.50 -21.49 -7.01
C PRO A 144 12.22 -20.18 -7.35
N THR A 145 11.89 -19.56 -8.49
CA THR A 145 12.50 -18.30 -8.91
C THR A 145 11.94 -17.10 -8.15
N LEU A 146 10.70 -17.19 -7.66
CA LEU A 146 10.00 -16.11 -6.96
C LEU A 146 9.97 -16.31 -5.45
N LEU A 147 10.10 -17.54 -4.97
CA LEU A 147 9.89 -17.90 -3.56
C LEU A 147 10.73 -17.04 -2.59
N ALA A 148 12.01 -16.82 -2.87
CA ALA A 148 12.86 -15.98 -2.03
C ALA A 148 12.41 -14.52 -2.01
N GLU A 149 12.11 -13.96 -3.19
CA GLU A 149 11.68 -12.57 -3.37
C GLU A 149 10.35 -12.27 -2.69
N LEU A 150 9.36 -13.14 -2.90
CA LEU A 150 8.07 -13.02 -2.23
C LEU A 150 8.17 -13.26 -0.74
N GLY A 151 9.05 -14.17 -0.30
CA GLY A 151 9.33 -14.39 1.12
C GLY A 151 9.95 -13.16 1.81
N ASP A 152 10.82 -12.43 1.13
CA ASP A 152 11.40 -11.17 1.61
C ASP A 152 10.32 -10.07 1.74
N ALA A 153 9.47 -9.93 0.72
CA ALA A 153 8.36 -8.96 0.74
C ALA A 153 7.30 -9.31 1.80
N ASP A 154 6.96 -10.60 1.95
CA ASP A 154 6.08 -11.09 3.01
C ASP A 154 6.65 -10.76 4.40
N ALA A 155 7.96 -10.92 4.60
CA ALA A 155 8.62 -10.59 5.86
C ALA A 155 8.60 -9.08 6.16
N LEU A 156 8.83 -8.22 5.16
CA LEU A 156 8.66 -6.77 5.32
C LEU A 156 7.22 -6.44 5.70
N ALA A 157 6.25 -6.99 4.98
CA ALA A 157 4.84 -6.71 5.21
C ALA A 157 4.39 -7.18 6.61
N GLU A 158 4.88 -8.34 7.08
CA GLU A 158 4.66 -8.80 8.45
C GLU A 158 5.26 -7.87 9.50
N CYS A 159 6.47 -7.34 9.28
CA CYS A 159 7.07 -6.36 10.20
C CYS A 159 6.23 -5.08 10.30
N CYS A 160 5.67 -4.61 9.17
CA CYS A 160 4.75 -3.48 9.16
C CYS A 160 3.38 -3.84 9.80
N TYR A 161 2.89 -5.06 9.67
CA TYR A 161 1.61 -5.46 10.28
C TYR A 161 1.69 -5.67 11.80
N ALA A 162 2.83 -6.13 12.31
CA ALA A 162 2.94 -6.57 13.70
C ALA A 162 2.49 -5.51 14.74
N PRO A 163 2.89 -4.22 14.65
CA PRO A 163 2.40 -3.17 15.55
C PRO A 163 0.87 -3.03 15.55
N ILE A 164 0.25 -3.15 14.38
CA ILE A 164 -1.20 -3.02 14.18
C ILE A 164 -1.94 -4.18 14.82
N VAL A 165 -1.46 -5.40 14.58
CA VAL A 165 -2.05 -6.63 15.12
C VAL A 165 -1.98 -6.62 16.65
N ASP A 166 -0.84 -6.25 17.21
CA ASP A 166 -0.66 -6.19 18.66
C ASP A 166 -1.50 -5.08 19.30
N PHE A 167 -1.58 -3.90 18.65
CA PHE A 167 -2.48 -2.84 19.07
C PHE A 167 -3.94 -3.27 19.05
N ALA A 168 -4.42 -3.81 17.93
CA ALA A 168 -5.80 -4.22 17.77
C ALA A 168 -6.18 -5.31 18.77
N ARG A 169 -5.31 -6.32 18.98
CA ARG A 169 -5.47 -7.35 19.99
C ARG A 169 -5.59 -6.75 21.40
N THR A 170 -4.69 -5.82 21.74
CA THR A 170 -4.67 -5.17 23.06
C THR A 170 -5.91 -4.31 23.31
N ARG A 171 -6.45 -3.70 22.25
CA ARG A 171 -7.65 -2.84 22.31
C ARG A 171 -8.96 -3.60 22.09
N GLY A 172 -8.92 -4.89 21.80
CA GLY A 172 -10.10 -5.68 21.45
C GLY A 172 -10.76 -5.22 20.16
N LEU A 173 -9.99 -4.66 19.23
CA LEU A 173 -10.46 -4.24 17.90
C LEU A 173 -10.37 -5.44 16.96
N PRO A 174 -11.50 -5.94 16.42
CA PRO A 174 -11.47 -7.08 15.51
C PRO A 174 -10.90 -6.66 14.16
N LEU A 175 -9.76 -7.23 13.78
CA LEU A 175 -9.21 -7.09 12.43
C LEU A 175 -9.84 -8.09 11.47
N ARG A 176 -10.26 -7.60 10.30
CA ARG A 176 -10.77 -8.44 9.20
C ARG A 176 -9.65 -9.04 8.34
N SER A 177 -8.46 -8.44 8.38
CA SER A 177 -7.19 -8.93 7.81
C SER A 177 -6.09 -8.82 8.86
N ALA A 178 -5.20 -9.82 8.92
CA ALA A 178 -4.02 -9.75 9.80
C ALA A 178 -2.82 -10.53 9.23
N ARG A 179 -2.89 -10.92 7.95
CA ARG A 179 -1.93 -11.81 7.30
C ARG A 179 -1.59 -11.24 5.93
N PRO A 180 -0.65 -10.29 5.87
CA PRO A 180 -0.21 -9.71 4.61
C PRO A 180 0.43 -10.78 3.73
N VAL A 181 0.27 -10.62 2.42
CA VAL A 181 0.85 -11.53 1.45
C VAL A 181 1.12 -10.84 0.12
N ALA A 182 2.38 -10.76 -0.29
CA ALA A 182 2.80 -10.15 -1.53
C ALA A 182 2.40 -10.99 -2.77
N ARG A 183 2.10 -10.35 -3.88
CA ARG A 183 1.82 -10.99 -5.16
C ARG A 183 2.42 -10.16 -6.28
N LEU A 184 3.25 -10.76 -7.13
CA LEU A 184 3.60 -10.10 -8.39
C LEU A 184 2.39 -10.08 -9.33
N SER A 185 2.11 -8.94 -9.95
CA SER A 185 1.01 -8.81 -10.91
C SER A 185 1.29 -7.71 -11.92
N ASP A 186 0.49 -7.66 -12.98
CA ASP A 186 0.53 -6.59 -13.97
C ASP A 186 -0.13 -5.28 -13.47
N PHE A 187 -0.60 -5.25 -12.21
CA PHE A 187 -1.16 -4.07 -11.58
C PHE A 187 -0.06 -3.23 -10.94
N ASP A 188 -0.36 -1.94 -10.80
CA ASP A 188 0.41 -1.04 -9.94
C ASP A 188 0.36 -1.54 -8.49
N LEU A 189 1.33 -1.06 -7.68
CA LEU A 189 1.37 -1.34 -6.26
C LEU A 189 0.02 -1.01 -5.63
N SER A 190 -0.62 -2.01 -5.04
CA SER A 190 -1.96 -1.87 -4.47
C SER A 190 -2.30 -3.02 -3.53
N ILE A 191 -3.16 -2.78 -2.54
CA ILE A 191 -3.74 -3.83 -1.70
C ILE A 191 -5.15 -4.21 -2.13
N TRP A 192 -5.45 -5.50 -2.16
CA TRP A 192 -6.83 -5.94 -2.38
C TRP A 192 -7.65 -5.89 -1.09
N THR A 193 -8.34 -4.78 -0.88
CA THR A 193 -9.22 -4.58 0.29
C THR A 193 -10.47 -5.48 0.30
N GLY A 194 -10.95 -5.89 -0.90
CA GLY A 194 -12.04 -6.85 -1.08
C GLY A 194 -11.75 -8.28 -0.60
N PHE A 195 -10.53 -8.55 -0.11
CA PHE A 195 -10.22 -9.78 0.64
C PHE A 195 -10.64 -9.71 2.10
N ALA A 196 -10.93 -8.55 2.68
CA ALA A 196 -11.60 -8.52 3.97
C ALA A 196 -13.01 -9.14 3.83
N PRO A 197 -13.44 -10.11 4.67
CA PRO A 197 -12.85 -10.56 5.94
C PRO A 197 -12.21 -11.96 5.89
N THR A 198 -11.48 -12.31 4.83
CA THR A 198 -10.78 -13.61 4.70
C THR A 198 -9.63 -13.77 5.69
N SER A 199 -9.24 -12.71 6.40
CA SER A 199 -8.01 -12.56 7.20
C SER A 199 -6.69 -12.46 6.42
N LEU A 200 -6.70 -12.61 5.09
CA LEU A 200 -5.56 -12.32 4.22
C LEU A 200 -5.62 -10.88 3.74
N ALA A 201 -4.45 -10.30 3.49
CA ALA A 201 -4.27 -8.96 2.93
C ALA A 201 -3.30 -9.03 1.74
N PRO A 202 -3.79 -9.36 0.52
CA PRO A 202 -2.95 -9.48 -0.66
C PRO A 202 -2.42 -8.12 -1.11
N ILE A 203 -1.10 -7.97 -1.18
CA ILE A 203 -0.39 -6.78 -1.65
C ILE A 203 0.13 -7.08 -3.06
N PHE A 204 -0.47 -6.46 -4.06
CA PHE A 204 0.00 -6.53 -5.44
C PHE A 204 1.26 -5.69 -5.59
N LEU A 205 2.27 -6.30 -6.18
CA LEU A 205 3.56 -5.71 -6.49
C LEU A 205 3.72 -5.69 -8.01
N PRO A 206 4.24 -4.59 -8.59
CA PRO A 206 4.56 -4.54 -10.01
C PRO A 206 5.69 -5.52 -10.38
N PRO A 207 5.81 -5.95 -11.66
CA PRO A 207 6.74 -7.02 -12.06
C PRO A 207 8.22 -6.74 -11.75
N ASP A 208 8.60 -5.46 -11.75
CA ASP A 208 9.97 -4.97 -11.52
C ASP A 208 10.23 -4.52 -10.08
N PHE A 209 9.29 -4.74 -9.16
CA PHE A 209 9.41 -4.37 -7.74
C PHE A 209 10.72 -4.83 -7.09
N PHE A 210 11.16 -6.06 -7.37
CA PHE A 210 12.37 -6.62 -6.76
C PHE A 210 13.69 -6.05 -7.32
N SER A 211 13.61 -5.16 -8.32
CA SER A 211 14.78 -4.52 -8.92
C SER A 211 15.06 -3.11 -8.38
N ARG A 212 14.11 -2.51 -7.65
CA ARG A 212 14.18 -1.11 -7.18
C ARG A 212 14.06 -1.05 -5.67
N VAL A 213 15.10 -0.63 -4.96
CA VAL A 213 15.07 -0.57 -3.49
C VAL A 213 14.07 0.46 -3.00
N ALA A 214 13.93 1.55 -3.74
CA ALA A 214 13.03 2.64 -3.40
C ALA A 214 11.56 2.24 -3.39
N TRP A 215 11.15 1.13 -4.00
CA TRP A 215 9.73 0.75 -4.02
C TRP A 215 9.29 0.00 -2.77
N TRP A 216 10.23 -0.58 -2.04
CA TRP A 216 9.93 -1.44 -0.89
C TRP A 216 9.17 -0.73 0.25
N PRO A 217 9.52 0.51 0.65
CA PRO A 217 8.77 1.21 1.69
C PRO A 217 7.29 1.42 1.37
N ALA A 218 6.89 1.44 0.09
CA ALA A 218 5.49 1.61 -0.28
C ALA A 218 4.61 0.42 0.14
N VAL A 219 5.19 -0.74 0.50
CA VAL A 219 4.46 -1.82 1.20
C VAL A 219 3.79 -1.31 2.49
N ALA A 220 4.41 -0.37 3.21
CA ALA A 220 3.81 0.21 4.40
C ALA A 220 2.57 1.06 4.09
N HIS A 221 2.55 1.75 2.94
CA HIS A 221 1.39 2.51 2.46
C HIS A 221 0.19 1.59 2.24
N GLU A 222 0.41 0.49 1.53
CA GLU A 222 -0.62 -0.53 1.26
C GLU A 222 -1.19 -1.12 2.55
N ILE A 223 -0.36 -1.29 3.58
CA ILE A 223 -0.82 -1.77 4.88
C ILE A 223 -1.71 -0.74 5.60
N GLY A 224 -1.49 0.56 5.37
CA GLY A 224 -2.36 1.64 5.84
C GLY A 224 -3.78 1.49 5.30
N HIS A 225 -3.93 1.17 4.02
CA HIS A 225 -5.23 0.94 3.38
C HIS A 225 -5.97 -0.22 4.03
N ASP A 226 -5.30 -1.36 4.20
CA ASP A 226 -5.94 -2.48 4.87
C ASP A 226 -6.27 -2.15 6.31
N PHE A 227 -5.42 -1.47 7.07
CA PHE A 227 -5.72 -1.09 8.45
C PHE A 227 -7.03 -0.30 8.57
N LEU A 228 -7.26 0.67 7.67
CA LEU A 228 -8.49 1.47 7.60
C LEU A 228 -9.76 0.63 7.35
N ILE A 229 -9.63 -0.46 6.58
CA ILE A 229 -10.76 -1.30 6.15
C ILE A 229 -10.93 -2.52 7.05
N SER A 230 -9.85 -2.97 7.68
CA SER A 230 -9.78 -4.12 8.55
C SER A 230 -10.51 -3.91 9.86
N ILE A 231 -10.44 -2.70 10.41
CA ILE A 231 -11.23 -2.32 11.58
C ILE A 231 -12.59 -1.83 11.11
N ASP A 232 -13.65 -2.41 11.67
CA ASP A 232 -15.01 -2.06 11.30
C ASP A 232 -15.26 -0.55 11.40
N ARG A 233 -15.57 0.05 10.25
CA ARG A 233 -15.89 1.47 10.08
C ARG A 233 -14.82 2.43 10.60
N LEU A 234 -13.54 2.01 10.64
CA LEU A 234 -12.47 2.90 11.11
C LEU A 234 -12.38 4.15 10.25
N ARG A 235 -12.37 4.00 8.94
CA ARG A 235 -12.39 5.12 7.99
C ARG A 235 -13.52 6.12 8.26
N ASP A 236 -14.77 5.64 8.33
CA ASP A 236 -15.94 6.49 8.60
C ASP A 236 -15.77 7.27 9.90
N ARG A 237 -15.36 6.58 10.96
CA ARG A 237 -15.19 7.16 12.29
C ARG A 237 -14.06 8.19 12.31
N LEU A 238 -12.97 7.90 11.62
CA LEU A 238 -11.86 8.84 11.46
C LEU A 238 -12.30 10.09 10.67
N GLY A 239 -13.07 9.92 9.59
CA GLY A 239 -13.67 11.04 8.87
C GLY A 239 -14.53 11.92 9.76
N VAL A 240 -15.43 11.33 10.56
CA VAL A 240 -16.24 12.06 11.55
C VAL A 240 -15.36 12.79 12.58
N ASP A 241 -14.36 12.12 13.13
CA ASP A 241 -13.45 12.71 14.11
C ASP A 241 -12.71 13.93 13.53
N LEU A 242 -12.29 13.84 12.28
CA LEU A 242 -11.57 14.88 11.55
C LEU A 242 -12.49 15.95 10.93
N GLY A 243 -13.81 15.81 11.06
CA GLY A 243 -14.79 16.74 10.47
C GLY A 243 -14.85 16.67 8.94
N LEU A 244 -14.47 15.53 8.36
CA LEU A 244 -14.46 15.28 6.93
C LEU A 244 -15.74 14.55 6.49
N PRO A 245 -16.32 14.89 5.33
CA PRO A 245 -17.45 14.16 4.79
C PRO A 245 -17.01 12.80 4.23
N PRO A 246 -17.98 11.91 3.93
CA PRO A 246 -17.72 10.68 3.18
C PRO A 246 -17.05 10.93 1.81
N GLU A 247 -16.33 9.94 1.30
CA GLU A 247 -15.58 10.00 0.04
C GLU A 247 -16.43 10.38 -1.17
N ASP A 248 -17.61 9.78 -1.29
CA ASP A 248 -18.53 9.98 -2.40
C ASP A 248 -19.02 11.43 -2.49
N VAL A 249 -19.06 12.13 -1.36
CA VAL A 249 -19.31 13.58 -1.31
C VAL A 249 -18.05 14.35 -1.72
N GLY A 250 -16.89 13.90 -1.28
CA GLY A 250 -15.58 14.50 -1.60
C GLY A 250 -15.22 14.52 -3.09
N THR A 251 -15.65 13.50 -3.83
CA THR A 251 -15.35 13.32 -5.26
C THR A 251 -16.24 14.13 -6.20
N LEU A 252 -17.32 14.75 -5.70
CA LEU A 252 -18.22 15.55 -6.54
C LEU A 252 -17.55 16.83 -7.07
N PRO A 253 -17.99 17.38 -8.22
CA PRO A 253 -17.49 18.64 -8.76
C PRO A 253 -17.38 19.75 -7.71
N LEU A 254 -16.22 20.40 -7.64
CA LEU A 254 -15.90 21.45 -6.67
C LEU A 254 -16.28 22.83 -7.18
N HIS A 255 -16.73 23.69 -6.28
CA HIS A 255 -16.93 25.11 -6.56
C HIS A 255 -15.66 25.91 -6.26
N ILE A 256 -14.99 26.38 -7.31
CA ILE A 256 -13.75 27.15 -7.21
C ILE A 256 -14.04 28.59 -7.60
N ASN A 257 -13.72 29.55 -6.71
CA ASN A 257 -13.92 30.97 -6.94
C ASN A 257 -12.60 31.66 -7.36
N ALA A 258 -12.58 33.00 -7.42
CA ALA A 258 -11.40 33.75 -7.84
C ALA A 258 -10.24 33.64 -6.82
N GLU A 259 -10.57 33.42 -5.55
CA GLU A 259 -9.63 33.29 -4.44
C GLU A 259 -9.13 31.85 -4.24
N GLY A 260 -9.71 30.87 -4.93
CA GLY A 260 -9.34 29.45 -4.85
C GLY A 260 -10.49 28.56 -4.36
N LEU A 261 -10.16 27.62 -3.48
CA LEU A 261 -11.16 26.74 -2.84
C LEU A 261 -11.67 27.39 -1.54
N PRO A 262 -12.99 27.67 -1.43
CA PRO A 262 -13.60 28.02 -0.15
C PRO A 262 -13.37 26.93 0.91
N SER A 263 -13.35 27.30 2.20
CA SER A 263 -13.07 26.35 3.30
C SER A 263 -13.96 25.10 3.29
N GLY A 264 -15.24 25.24 2.94
CA GLY A 264 -16.16 24.08 2.83
C GLY A 264 -15.79 23.12 1.70
N GLU A 265 -15.23 23.62 0.60
CA GLU A 265 -14.77 22.82 -0.54
C GLU A 265 -13.42 22.17 -0.22
N LEU A 266 -12.54 22.84 0.55
CA LEU A 266 -11.33 22.23 1.11
C LEU A 266 -11.68 21.04 2.00
N VAL A 267 -12.57 21.22 2.97
CA VAL A 267 -13.03 20.11 3.84
C VAL A 267 -13.61 18.97 3.01
N ARG A 268 -14.39 19.29 1.96
CA ARG A 268 -14.99 18.27 1.09
C ARG A 268 -13.94 17.46 0.34
N VAL A 269 -13.02 18.10 -0.37
CA VAL A 269 -12.01 17.38 -1.16
C VAL A 269 -11.08 16.53 -0.27
N HIS A 270 -10.76 16.99 0.93
CA HIS A 270 -9.98 16.19 1.89
C HIS A 270 -10.75 14.97 2.41
N GLY A 271 -12.08 14.95 2.36
CA GLY A 271 -12.88 13.75 2.62
C GLY A 271 -12.67 12.65 1.58
N ALA A 272 -12.49 13.02 0.30
CA ALA A 272 -12.11 12.05 -0.75
C ALA A 272 -10.67 11.55 -0.56
N TRP A 273 -9.78 12.44 -0.15
CA TRP A 273 -8.34 12.17 0.00
C TRP A 273 -7.94 11.54 1.34
N LEU A 274 -8.88 11.38 2.28
CA LEU A 274 -8.61 10.91 3.64
C LEU A 274 -7.80 9.61 3.65
N GLU A 275 -8.18 8.65 2.82
CA GLU A 275 -7.58 7.32 2.82
C GLU A 275 -6.12 7.37 2.37
N GLU A 276 -5.84 8.03 1.25
CA GLU A 276 -4.48 8.17 0.70
C GLU A 276 -3.56 8.97 1.62
N LEU A 277 -4.03 10.12 2.14
CA LEU A 277 -3.24 10.93 3.06
C LEU A 277 -2.99 10.21 4.40
N PHE A 278 -3.96 9.42 4.88
CA PHE A 278 -3.74 8.55 6.02
C PHE A 278 -2.64 7.53 5.74
N CYS A 279 -2.68 6.90 4.57
CA CYS A 279 -1.69 5.89 4.18
C CYS A 279 -0.30 6.49 3.94
N ASP A 280 -0.20 7.74 3.48
CA ASP A 280 1.08 8.48 3.43
C ASP A 280 1.65 8.77 4.82
N VAL A 281 0.79 9.18 5.77
CA VAL A 281 1.19 9.33 7.17
C VAL A 281 1.63 7.99 7.74
N PHE A 282 0.90 6.93 7.45
CA PHE A 282 1.18 5.57 7.90
C PHE A 282 2.52 5.04 7.35
N GLY A 283 2.78 5.20 6.05
CA GLY A 283 4.03 4.81 5.41
C GLY A 283 5.23 5.57 5.97
N THR A 284 5.06 6.89 6.19
CA THR A 284 6.12 7.73 6.78
C THR A 284 6.39 7.35 8.24
N LEU A 285 5.35 7.04 9.01
CA LEU A 285 5.50 6.52 10.38
C LEU A 285 6.26 5.20 10.40
N MET A 286 6.09 4.32 9.43
CA MET A 286 6.74 3.00 9.44
C MET A 286 8.20 3.02 8.96
N CYS A 287 8.50 3.84 7.97
CA CYS A 287 9.77 3.79 7.24
C CYS A 287 10.53 5.12 7.23
N GLY A 288 9.99 6.15 7.88
CA GLY A 288 10.65 7.45 8.04
C GLY A 288 11.00 8.10 6.69
N PRO A 289 12.20 8.71 6.58
CA PRO A 289 12.65 9.37 5.36
C PRO A 289 12.67 8.46 4.13
N ALA A 290 12.86 7.14 4.31
CA ALA A 290 12.88 6.20 3.19
C ALA A 290 11.56 6.15 2.44
N TYR A 291 10.42 6.23 3.13
CA TYR A 291 9.11 6.29 2.47
C TYR A 291 8.90 7.60 1.71
N ALA A 292 9.31 8.73 2.28
CA ALA A 292 9.18 10.00 1.59
C ALA A 292 10.04 10.03 0.31
N LEU A 293 11.24 9.44 0.34
CA LEU A 293 12.07 9.24 -0.85
C LEU A 293 11.44 8.28 -1.87
N THR A 294 10.79 7.20 -1.43
CA THR A 294 9.97 6.34 -2.30
C THR A 294 8.95 7.15 -3.08
N MET A 295 8.24 8.06 -2.41
CA MET A 295 7.26 8.90 -3.08
C MET A 295 7.92 9.89 -4.05
N VAL A 296 9.05 10.49 -3.70
CA VAL A 296 9.80 11.36 -4.63
C VAL A 296 10.11 10.60 -5.92
N GLU A 297 10.61 9.36 -5.83
CA GLU A 297 10.91 8.54 -6.99
C GLU A 297 9.65 8.16 -7.77
N LEU A 298 8.66 7.54 -7.12
CA LEU A 298 7.44 7.03 -7.76
C LEU A 298 6.57 8.12 -8.39
N PHE A 299 6.58 9.33 -7.81
CA PHE A 299 5.74 10.42 -8.26
C PHE A 299 6.43 11.39 -9.21
N SER A 300 7.76 11.39 -9.27
CA SER A 300 8.50 12.20 -10.23
C SER A 300 8.01 11.90 -11.65
N HIS A 301 7.93 12.95 -12.47
CA HIS A 301 7.50 12.83 -13.85
C HIS A 301 8.41 13.65 -14.75
N GLU A 302 9.56 13.07 -15.10
CA GLU A 302 10.63 13.75 -15.85
C GLU A 302 10.15 14.35 -17.18
N GLN A 303 9.16 13.73 -17.83
CA GLN A 303 8.66 14.16 -19.13
C GLN A 303 7.66 15.32 -19.07
N ASP A 304 6.91 15.41 -17.97
CA ASP A 304 5.98 16.52 -17.72
C ASP A 304 5.92 16.81 -16.21
N PRO A 305 6.86 17.64 -15.72
CA PRO A 305 6.93 17.99 -14.30
C PRO A 305 5.67 18.64 -13.73
N ARG A 306 4.79 19.19 -14.59
CA ARG A 306 3.54 19.83 -14.12
C ARG A 306 2.45 18.83 -13.79
N GLU A 307 2.57 17.58 -14.24
CA GLU A 307 1.58 16.54 -13.91
C GLU A 307 1.49 16.30 -12.40
N VAL A 308 2.58 16.53 -11.66
CA VAL A 308 2.60 16.34 -10.20
C VAL A 308 1.70 17.34 -9.45
N LEU A 309 1.31 18.44 -10.11
CA LEU A 309 0.43 19.49 -9.58
C LEU A 309 -1.05 19.26 -9.94
N LEU A 310 -1.34 18.32 -10.84
CA LEU A 310 -2.69 18.04 -11.31
C LEU A 310 -3.48 17.33 -10.22
N VAL A 311 -4.67 17.86 -9.94
CA VAL A 311 -5.69 17.10 -9.21
C VAL A 311 -6.45 16.25 -10.22
N PRO A 312 -6.37 14.90 -10.14
CA PRO A 312 -6.95 14.05 -11.16
C PRO A 312 -8.49 14.17 -11.17
N PHE A 313 -9.06 14.21 -12.37
CA PHE A 313 -10.49 14.39 -12.60
C PHE A 313 -10.94 13.54 -13.78
N ASP A 314 -11.89 12.64 -13.54
CA ASP A 314 -12.49 11.82 -14.58
C ASP A 314 -13.60 12.61 -15.28
N ARG A 315 -13.32 13.05 -16.51
CA ARG A 315 -14.28 13.79 -17.35
C ARG A 315 -15.52 12.98 -17.74
N ARG A 316 -15.48 11.65 -17.66
CA ARG A 316 -16.61 10.78 -18.03
C ARG A 316 -17.64 10.72 -16.91
N THR A 317 -17.19 10.57 -15.67
CA THR A 317 -18.05 10.55 -14.49
C THR A 317 -18.32 11.95 -13.95
N GLY A 318 -17.44 12.91 -14.26
CA GLY A 318 -17.47 14.26 -13.72
C GLY A 318 -16.98 14.31 -12.27
N HIS A 319 -16.23 13.31 -11.81
CA HIS A 319 -15.77 13.19 -10.43
C HIS A 319 -14.26 13.44 -10.33
N TYR A 320 -13.85 14.01 -9.21
CA TYR A 320 -12.46 14.02 -8.78
C TYR A 320 -12.04 12.63 -8.33
N ASP A 321 -10.77 12.33 -8.52
CA ASP A 321 -10.16 11.11 -8.05
C ASP A 321 -9.96 11.15 -6.52
N THR A 322 -9.93 9.97 -5.90
CA THR A 322 -9.63 9.79 -4.48
C THR A 322 -8.15 10.02 -4.17
N HIS A 323 -7.28 10.00 -5.18
CA HIS A 323 -5.87 10.31 -5.05
C HIS A 323 -5.63 11.84 -5.00
N PRO A 324 -5.00 12.35 -3.93
CA PRO A 324 -4.52 13.73 -3.89
C PRO A 324 -3.46 13.96 -4.97
N PRO A 325 -3.21 15.23 -5.37
CA PRO A 325 -2.10 15.54 -6.26
C PRO A 325 -0.78 15.10 -5.62
N ARG A 326 0.11 14.52 -6.43
CA ARG A 326 1.40 13.96 -6.00
C ARG A 326 2.22 14.95 -5.18
N HIS A 327 2.22 16.22 -5.58
CA HIS A 327 2.87 17.29 -4.84
C HIS A 327 2.42 17.40 -3.38
N LEU A 328 1.12 17.33 -3.12
CA LEU A 328 0.57 17.40 -1.76
C LEU A 328 1.00 16.18 -0.93
N ARG A 329 1.05 15.00 -1.54
CA ARG A 329 1.44 13.74 -0.87
C ARG A 329 2.89 13.80 -0.37
N VAL A 330 3.82 14.26 -1.20
CA VAL A 330 5.24 14.48 -0.79
C VAL A 330 5.36 15.46 0.37
N HIS A 331 4.60 16.56 0.32
CA HIS A 331 4.54 17.51 1.42
C HIS A 331 3.96 16.90 2.70
N ALA A 332 2.92 16.05 2.60
CA ALA A 332 2.33 15.38 3.75
C ALA A 332 3.35 14.49 4.48
N ALA A 333 4.14 13.68 3.75
CA ALA A 333 5.22 12.90 4.36
C ALA A 333 6.30 13.79 4.99
N ALA A 334 6.71 14.88 4.32
CA ALA A 334 7.67 15.81 4.89
C ALA A 334 7.17 16.43 6.21
N TRP A 335 5.87 16.77 6.31
CA TRP A 335 5.29 17.28 7.57
C TRP A 335 5.23 16.23 8.68
N VAL A 336 5.04 14.94 8.35
CA VAL A 336 5.16 13.86 9.34
C VAL A 336 6.60 13.79 9.87
N LEU A 337 7.59 13.87 8.98
CA LEU A 337 9.00 13.89 9.37
C LEU A 337 9.32 15.10 10.26
N GLU A 338 8.82 16.29 9.94
CA GLU A 338 8.96 17.47 10.80
C GLU A 338 8.30 17.25 12.16
N ALA A 339 7.09 16.69 12.21
CA ALA A 339 6.38 16.41 13.45
C ALA A 339 7.10 15.35 14.32
N ALA A 340 7.83 14.43 13.70
CA ALA A 340 8.68 13.43 14.35
C ALA A 340 10.09 13.97 14.71
N GLY A 341 10.41 15.22 14.36
CA GLY A 341 11.69 15.88 14.69
C GLY A 341 12.80 15.72 13.64
N PHE A 342 12.51 15.11 12.48
CA PHE A 342 13.44 14.93 11.36
C PHE A 342 13.40 16.11 10.38
N HIS A 343 13.54 17.33 10.90
CA HIS A 343 13.41 18.57 10.09
C HIS A 343 14.42 18.67 8.95
N GLN A 344 15.63 18.12 9.12
CA GLN A 344 16.65 18.17 8.08
C GLN A 344 16.29 17.24 6.92
N ASP A 345 15.90 15.99 7.19
CA ASP A 345 15.46 15.04 6.17
C ASP A 345 14.24 15.59 5.41
N ALA A 346 13.26 16.16 6.12
CA ALA A 346 12.10 16.78 5.52
C ALA A 346 12.47 17.91 4.53
N ARG A 347 13.42 18.78 4.91
CA ARG A 347 13.90 19.84 4.03
C ARG A 347 14.59 19.28 2.79
N GLU A 348 15.51 18.34 2.97
CA GLU A 348 16.27 17.72 1.86
C GLU A 348 15.35 17.01 0.86
N ILE A 349 14.30 16.34 1.35
CA ILE A 349 13.27 15.71 0.50
C ILE A 349 12.52 16.75 -0.33
N LEU A 350 12.11 17.87 0.28
CA LEU A 350 11.40 18.93 -0.44
C LEU A 350 12.30 19.68 -1.44
N GLU A 351 13.56 19.89 -1.10
CA GLU A 351 14.56 20.46 -2.02
C GLU A 351 14.78 19.55 -3.24
N GLU A 352 14.92 18.24 -3.02
CA GLU A 352 15.03 17.26 -4.11
C GLU A 352 13.76 17.22 -4.96
N TRP A 353 12.60 17.17 -4.33
CA TRP A 353 11.31 17.18 -5.02
C TRP A 353 11.15 18.40 -5.92
N SER A 354 11.50 19.59 -5.42
CA SER A 354 11.49 20.82 -6.20
C SER A 354 12.44 20.78 -7.40
N ALA A 355 13.65 20.28 -7.18
CA ALA A 355 14.68 20.20 -8.22
C ALA A 355 14.28 19.24 -9.35
N LEU A 356 13.73 18.06 -9.01
CA LEU A 356 13.30 17.05 -9.98
C LEU A 356 12.13 17.53 -10.84
N ASN A 357 11.26 18.40 -10.30
CA ASN A 357 10.04 18.83 -10.97
C ASN A 357 10.06 20.29 -11.45
N ASP A 358 11.22 20.96 -11.45
CA ASP A 358 11.38 22.36 -11.87
C ASP A 358 10.36 23.31 -11.21
N LEU A 359 10.12 23.13 -9.90
CA LEU A 359 9.11 23.88 -9.14
C LEU A 359 9.65 25.21 -8.56
N GLY A 360 10.93 25.50 -8.77
CA GLY A 360 11.64 26.64 -8.20
C GLY A 360 12.05 26.45 -6.73
N ASP A 361 12.57 27.51 -6.13
CA ASP A 361 13.19 27.46 -4.79
C ASP A 361 12.16 27.28 -3.65
N ASP A 362 10.90 27.65 -3.88
CA ASP A 362 9.82 27.52 -2.88
C ASP A 362 8.64 26.71 -3.43
N PRO A 363 8.63 25.38 -3.22
CA PRO A 363 7.54 24.52 -3.65
C PRO A 363 6.20 24.89 -2.98
N SER A 364 6.22 25.53 -1.80
CA SER A 364 5.01 25.86 -1.05
C SER A 364 4.15 26.96 -1.70
N HIS A 365 4.67 27.62 -2.74
CA HIS A 365 3.98 28.65 -3.49
C HIS A 365 3.49 28.21 -4.88
N VAL A 366 3.76 26.99 -5.31
CA VAL A 366 3.33 26.50 -6.62
C VAL A 366 1.85 26.13 -6.58
N PRO A 367 0.97 26.72 -7.42
CA PRO A 367 -0.45 26.43 -7.38
C PRO A 367 -0.76 25.01 -7.86
N LEU A 368 -1.79 24.41 -7.25
CA LEU A 368 -2.38 23.15 -7.74
C LEU A 368 -3.31 23.43 -8.91
N LEU A 369 -3.48 22.43 -9.78
CA LEU A 369 -4.28 22.53 -10.99
C LEU A 369 -5.55 21.68 -10.87
N PHE A 370 -6.69 22.35 -10.73
CA PHE A 370 -8.01 21.70 -10.64
C PHE A 370 -8.77 21.82 -11.95
N PHE A 371 -9.49 20.76 -12.35
CA PHE A 371 -10.36 20.81 -13.51
C PHE A 371 -11.81 21.18 -13.13
N THR A 372 -12.29 22.33 -13.57
CA THR A 372 -13.66 22.76 -13.33
C THR A 372 -14.25 23.50 -14.53
N SER A 373 -15.54 23.31 -14.78
CA SER A 373 -16.26 23.96 -15.88
C SER A 373 -15.55 23.83 -17.25
N GLY A 374 -14.95 22.67 -17.53
CA GLY A 374 -14.28 22.39 -18.81
C GLY A 374 -12.86 22.93 -18.98
N ARG A 375 -12.26 23.52 -17.94
CA ARG A 375 -10.90 24.10 -17.98
C ARG A 375 -10.10 23.79 -16.72
N TRP A 376 -8.77 23.88 -16.84
CA TRP A 376 -7.88 23.85 -15.69
C TRP A 376 -7.81 25.23 -15.03
N VAL A 377 -7.89 25.26 -13.71
CA VAL A 377 -7.84 26.46 -12.86
C VAL A 377 -6.73 26.27 -11.82
N GLN A 378 -5.93 27.32 -11.64
CA GLN A 378 -4.89 27.36 -10.61
C GLN A 378 -5.53 27.68 -9.25
N VAL A 379 -5.27 26.85 -8.26
CA VAL A 379 -5.67 27.06 -6.87
C VAL A 379 -4.40 27.28 -6.04
N PRO A 380 -4.32 28.37 -5.25
CA PRO A 380 -3.18 28.60 -4.37
C PRO A 380 -2.94 27.40 -3.44
N PHE A 381 -1.70 26.93 -3.36
CA PHE A 381 -1.36 25.75 -2.55
C PHE A 381 -1.42 26.03 -1.05
N GLY A 382 -1.05 27.24 -0.60
CA GLY A 382 -0.98 27.61 0.82
C GLY A 382 -2.19 27.17 1.67
N PRO A 383 -3.45 27.50 1.31
CA PRO A 383 -4.63 27.05 2.05
C PRO A 383 -4.83 25.52 2.08
N VAL A 384 -4.51 24.83 0.97
CA VAL A 384 -4.59 23.36 0.89
C VAL A 384 -3.52 22.73 1.79
N ALA A 385 -2.29 23.26 1.72
CA ALA A 385 -1.15 22.82 2.50
C ALA A 385 -1.36 23.04 4.00
N ALA A 386 -1.89 24.20 4.41
CA ALA A 386 -2.20 24.49 5.81
C ALA A 386 -3.23 23.49 6.37
N PHE A 387 -4.31 23.23 5.63
CA PHE A 387 -5.31 22.24 6.05
C PHE A 387 -4.73 20.83 6.15
N THR A 388 -3.92 20.42 5.17
CA THR A 388 -3.29 19.09 5.18
C THR A 388 -2.26 18.96 6.30
N ARG A 389 -1.50 20.03 6.62
CA ARG A 389 -0.57 20.03 7.75
C ARG A 389 -1.31 19.83 9.07
N ASP A 390 -2.39 20.57 9.33
CA ASP A 390 -3.20 20.41 10.54
C ASP A 390 -3.77 18.98 10.64
N PHE A 391 -4.19 18.42 9.51
CA PHE A 391 -4.65 17.04 9.39
C PHE A 391 -3.54 16.03 9.73
N VAL A 392 -2.34 16.21 9.17
CA VAL A 392 -1.16 15.36 9.42
C VAL A 392 -0.77 15.39 10.90
N GLU A 393 -0.67 16.59 11.49
CA GLU A 393 -0.34 16.76 12.91
C GLU A 393 -1.36 16.05 13.80
N ARG A 394 -2.64 16.13 13.43
CA ARG A 394 -3.73 15.46 14.15
C ARG A 394 -3.68 13.94 14.03
N LEU A 395 -3.33 13.38 12.87
CA LEU A 395 -3.13 11.94 12.70
C LEU A 395 -1.89 11.44 13.46
N TYR A 396 -0.78 12.18 13.35
CA TYR A 396 0.49 11.83 13.95
C TYR A 396 0.41 11.83 15.49
N ALA A 397 0.05 12.98 16.08
CA ALA A 397 0.16 13.23 17.51
C ALA A 397 -1.17 13.47 18.23
N GLY A 398 -2.25 13.69 17.50
CA GLY A 398 -3.56 14.01 18.08
C GLY A 398 -4.29 12.78 18.62
N PRO A 399 -5.16 12.96 19.63
CA PRO A 399 -6.03 11.87 20.07
C PRO A 399 -7.05 11.54 18.97
N LEU A 400 -7.16 10.27 18.62
CA LEU A 400 -8.11 9.76 17.62
C LEU A 400 -9.20 8.94 18.33
N PRO A 401 -10.41 9.50 18.57
CA PRO A 401 -11.53 8.75 19.18
C PRO A 401 -11.85 7.43 18.46
N ALA A 402 -11.67 7.37 17.14
CA ALA A 402 -11.78 6.18 16.32
C ALA A 402 -10.88 5.03 16.83
N LEU A 403 -9.71 5.38 17.37
CA LEU A 403 -8.71 4.49 17.98
C LEU A 403 -8.73 4.52 19.52
N GLY A 404 -9.82 4.99 20.13
CA GLY A 404 -9.95 5.06 21.59
C GLY A 404 -9.11 6.18 22.22
N GLY A 405 -8.86 7.26 21.47
CA GLY A 405 -8.11 8.43 21.91
C GLY A 405 -6.60 8.31 21.76
N ILE A 406 -6.11 7.30 21.04
CA ILE A 406 -4.69 7.03 20.81
C ILE A 406 -4.29 7.60 19.43
N GLY A 407 -3.26 8.43 19.39
CA GLY A 407 -2.68 8.90 18.13
C GLY A 407 -1.88 7.80 17.43
N LEU A 408 -1.58 7.95 16.14
CA LEU A 408 -0.83 6.92 15.42
C LEU A 408 0.58 6.73 16.01
N ARG A 409 1.29 7.80 16.35
CA ARG A 409 2.63 7.70 16.96
C ARG A 409 2.64 6.94 18.30
N ASP A 410 1.50 6.90 18.99
CA ASP A 410 1.37 6.27 20.31
C ASP A 410 1.12 4.74 20.19
N ILE A 411 0.98 4.21 18.97
CA ILE A 411 0.94 2.78 18.70
C ILE A 411 2.36 2.24 18.77
N SER A 412 2.64 1.41 19.77
CA SER A 412 3.98 0.84 20.00
C SER A 412 4.51 0.12 18.76
N GLY A 413 5.68 0.54 18.30
CA GLY A 413 6.34 -0.02 17.12
C GLY A 413 5.81 0.51 15.78
N LEU A 414 4.81 1.39 15.77
CA LEU A 414 4.35 2.05 14.54
C LEU A 414 5.22 3.25 14.16
N ASP A 415 5.66 4.03 15.14
CA ASP A 415 6.43 5.26 14.94
C ASP A 415 7.90 5.00 14.60
N PHE A 416 8.41 5.68 13.56
CA PHE A 416 9.81 5.69 13.18
C PHE A 416 10.56 6.67 14.07
N GLY A 417 10.73 6.30 15.33
CA GLY A 417 11.35 7.13 16.34
C GLY A 417 12.88 7.20 16.22
N PRO A 418 13.55 7.84 17.18
CA PRO A 418 15.01 7.92 17.22
C PRO A 418 15.71 6.56 17.22
N HIS A 419 15.09 5.51 17.79
CA HIS A 419 15.64 4.16 17.81
C HIS A 419 15.62 3.54 16.41
N GLU A 420 14.47 3.55 15.74
CA GLU A 420 14.27 3.05 14.38
C GLU A 420 15.17 3.78 13.39
N HIS A 421 15.29 5.10 13.52
CA HIS A 421 16.21 5.90 12.71
C HIS A 421 17.68 5.51 12.92
N ALA A 422 18.09 5.21 14.16
CA ALA A 422 19.44 4.75 14.46
C ALA A 422 19.72 3.34 13.90
N GLU A 423 18.73 2.44 13.92
CA GLU A 423 18.83 1.11 13.30
C GLU A 423 18.92 1.21 11.76
N ALA A 424 18.09 2.05 11.14
CA ALA A 424 18.15 2.32 9.71
C ALA A 424 19.51 2.88 9.30
N ASN A 425 20.08 3.80 10.08
CA ASN A 425 21.43 4.32 9.83
C ASN A 425 22.53 3.28 10.02
N ARG A 426 22.41 2.37 11.01
CA ARG A 426 23.34 1.23 11.12
C ARG A 426 23.27 0.33 9.90
N ALA A 427 22.06 0.03 9.42
CA ALA A 427 21.87 -0.75 8.20
C ALA A 427 22.47 -0.04 6.98
N ARG A 428 22.21 1.26 6.82
CA ARG A 428 22.80 2.12 5.78
C ARG A 428 24.32 2.02 5.74
N LEU A 429 24.98 2.26 6.88
CA LEU A 429 26.44 2.23 6.99
C LEU A 429 27.01 0.84 6.68
N ALA A 430 26.36 -0.23 7.14
CA ALA A 430 26.77 -1.60 6.82
C ALA A 430 26.68 -1.87 5.31
N LEU A 431 25.59 -1.45 4.65
CA LEU A 431 25.37 -1.66 3.23
C LEU A 431 26.38 -0.89 2.37
N LEU A 432 26.67 0.37 2.72
CA LEU A 432 27.71 1.20 2.09
C LEU A 432 29.11 0.60 2.28
N ALA A 433 29.37 -0.08 3.40
CA ALA A 433 30.60 -0.83 3.64
C ALA A 433 30.62 -2.21 2.93
N GLY A 434 29.57 -2.54 2.17
CA GLY A 434 29.43 -3.80 1.46
C GLY A 434 29.13 -5.02 2.35
N GLN A 435 28.57 -4.79 3.54
CA GLN A 435 28.23 -5.80 4.53
C GLN A 435 26.72 -6.07 4.58
N VAL A 436 26.33 -7.22 5.14
CA VAL A 436 24.93 -7.54 5.43
C VAL A 436 24.55 -6.91 6.78
N PRO A 437 23.49 -6.09 6.86
CA PRO A 437 23.00 -5.54 8.13
C PRO A 437 22.74 -6.61 9.18
N GLN A 438 22.99 -6.28 10.46
CA GLN A 438 22.78 -7.20 11.58
C GLN A 438 21.39 -7.04 12.24
N THR A 439 20.71 -5.93 11.98
CA THR A 439 19.34 -5.72 12.46
C THR A 439 18.39 -6.71 11.81
N LYS A 440 17.40 -7.18 12.57
CA LYS A 440 16.39 -8.15 12.10
C LYS A 440 15.07 -7.48 11.73
N ASP A 441 14.90 -6.21 12.03
CA ASP A 441 13.71 -5.46 11.60
C ASP A 441 13.84 -5.15 10.11
N ALA A 442 13.02 -5.82 9.29
CA ALA A 442 13.02 -5.64 7.85
C ALA A 442 12.75 -4.18 7.45
N ARG A 443 12.01 -3.42 8.25
CA ARG A 443 11.73 -1.99 8.00
C ARG A 443 13.00 -1.17 8.10
N ALA A 444 13.80 -1.39 9.15
CA ALA A 444 15.07 -0.71 9.33
C ALA A 444 16.10 -1.11 8.26
N VAL A 445 16.14 -2.40 7.88
CA VAL A 445 16.99 -2.89 6.79
C VAL A 445 16.66 -2.18 5.48
N ILE A 446 15.38 -2.16 5.09
CA ILE A 446 14.93 -1.53 3.85
C ILE A 446 15.10 -0.01 3.88
N ALA A 447 14.76 0.64 4.98
CA ALA A 447 14.98 2.08 5.13
C ALA A 447 16.46 2.44 4.99
N GLY A 448 17.35 1.68 5.64
CA GLY A 448 18.79 1.85 5.46
C GLY A 448 19.28 1.59 4.03
N ALA A 449 18.66 0.63 3.33
CA ALA A 449 18.98 0.32 1.94
C ALA A 449 18.58 1.44 0.97
N VAL A 450 17.41 2.05 1.16
CA VAL A 450 16.98 3.23 0.39
C VAL A 450 17.95 4.39 0.59
N LEU A 451 18.30 4.68 1.85
CA LEU A 451 19.24 5.76 2.16
C LEU A 451 20.66 5.49 1.61
N ALA A 452 21.10 4.22 1.61
CA ALA A 452 22.39 3.84 1.03
C ALA A 452 22.40 3.95 -0.50
N ALA A 453 21.32 3.51 -1.17
CA ALA A 453 21.20 3.60 -2.61
C ALA A 453 21.08 5.06 -3.09
N ARG A 454 20.47 5.95 -2.31
CA ARG A 454 20.50 7.39 -2.61
C ARG A 454 21.92 7.97 -2.60
N GLU A 455 22.78 7.50 -1.70
CA GLU A 455 24.19 7.93 -1.61
C GLU A 455 25.07 7.30 -2.70
N GLN A 456 24.77 6.06 -3.10
CA GLN A 456 25.52 5.28 -4.11
C GLN A 456 24.56 4.62 -5.12
N PRO A 457 23.91 5.41 -6.01
CA PRO A 457 22.88 4.90 -6.92
C PRO A 457 23.40 3.85 -7.89
N GLU A 458 24.68 3.92 -8.28
CA GLU A 458 25.32 2.92 -9.13
C GLU A 458 25.46 1.54 -8.46
N GLN A 459 25.29 1.46 -7.13
CA GLN A 459 25.36 0.23 -6.34
C GLN A 459 24.00 -0.30 -5.89
N GLU A 460 22.88 0.31 -6.31
CA GLU A 460 21.53 -0.02 -5.86
C GLU A 460 21.25 -1.53 -5.87
N ALA A 461 21.51 -2.21 -6.99
CA ALA A 461 21.27 -3.65 -7.11
C ALA A 461 22.07 -4.48 -6.09
N THR A 462 23.32 -4.08 -5.80
CA THR A 462 24.17 -4.77 -4.83
C THR A 462 23.72 -4.48 -3.40
N ILE A 463 23.33 -3.23 -3.11
CA ILE A 463 22.76 -2.81 -1.83
C ILE A 463 21.48 -3.58 -1.55
N LEU A 464 20.55 -3.64 -2.51
CA LEU A 464 19.29 -4.37 -2.38
C LEU A 464 19.53 -5.87 -2.15
N HIS A 465 20.45 -6.49 -2.91
CA HIS A 465 20.80 -7.89 -2.71
C HIS A 465 21.28 -8.17 -1.27
N ARG A 466 22.17 -7.33 -0.72
CA ARG A 466 22.68 -7.49 0.65
C ARG A 466 21.62 -7.19 1.72
N ALA A 467 20.76 -6.21 1.48
CA ALA A 467 19.64 -5.89 2.35
C ALA A 467 18.71 -7.10 2.48
N ARG A 468 18.34 -7.71 1.35
CA ARG A 468 17.51 -8.92 1.33
C ARG A 468 18.12 -10.10 2.07
N GLN A 469 19.45 -10.27 2.04
CA GLN A 469 20.13 -11.31 2.83
C GLN A 469 19.95 -11.16 4.36
N ALA A 470 19.72 -9.93 4.86
CA ALA A 470 19.43 -9.68 6.27
C ALA A 470 17.97 -10.01 6.63
N ILE A 471 17.05 -9.98 5.66
CA ILE A 471 15.64 -10.27 5.86
C ILE A 471 15.45 -11.77 6.08
N VAL A 472 14.66 -12.11 7.09
CA VAL A 472 14.33 -13.48 7.46
C VAL A 472 13.13 -13.91 6.60
N ALA A 473 13.38 -14.20 5.33
CA ALA A 473 12.37 -14.51 4.32
C ALA A 473 11.36 -15.56 4.75
N VAL A 474 10.06 -15.28 4.61
CA VAL A 474 9.02 -16.24 5.00
C VAL A 474 8.97 -17.41 4.01
N GLY A 475 8.84 -18.64 4.53
CA GLY A 475 8.63 -19.84 3.73
C GLY A 475 9.89 -20.49 3.13
N THR A 476 11.07 -19.87 3.23
CA THR A 476 12.30 -20.33 2.52
C THR A 476 13.33 -21.05 3.40
N PHE A 477 13.04 -21.31 4.67
CA PHE A 477 13.98 -21.88 5.65
C PHE A 477 14.29 -23.38 5.47
N GLU A 478 14.60 -23.83 4.25
CA GLU A 478 15.33 -25.08 4.01
C GLU A 478 16.85 -24.84 3.85
N HIS A 479 17.32 -23.59 3.74
CA HIS A 479 18.73 -23.29 3.41
C HIS A 479 19.44 -22.23 4.25
N ARG A 480 18.99 -21.95 5.47
CA ARG A 480 20.01 -21.71 6.50
C ARG A 480 20.43 -23.11 6.96
N PRO A 481 21.65 -23.60 6.66
CA PRO A 481 22.21 -24.63 7.56
C PRO A 481 21.98 -24.09 8.96
N ASP A 482 21.68 -24.92 9.94
CA ASP A 482 21.56 -24.50 11.32
C ASP A 482 22.81 -23.70 11.72
N VAL A 483 22.81 -22.38 11.45
CA VAL A 483 23.65 -21.38 12.09
C VAL A 483 22.90 -20.98 13.38
N TYR A 484 22.25 -21.97 14.00
CA TYR A 484 22.64 -22.38 15.32
C TYR A 484 23.98 -23.15 15.28
N VAL A 485 25.02 -22.54 14.70
CA VAL A 485 26.24 -22.44 15.49
C VAL A 485 25.72 -21.66 16.69
N PRO A 486 25.60 -22.23 17.90
CA PRO A 486 25.47 -21.38 19.05
C PRO A 486 26.64 -20.41 18.87
N ALA A 487 26.38 -19.15 18.50
CA ALA A 487 27.35 -18.12 18.66
C ALA A 487 27.76 -18.34 20.10
N ALA A 488 28.96 -18.88 20.31
CA ALA A 488 29.43 -19.24 21.63
C ALA A 488 29.08 -18.01 22.43
N LEU A 489 28.10 -18.13 23.35
CA LEU A 489 27.54 -17.00 24.09
C LEU A 489 28.75 -16.14 24.37
N PRO A 490 28.88 -14.94 23.77
CA PRO A 490 30.15 -14.22 23.74
C PRO A 490 30.64 -14.29 25.16
N GLN A 491 31.72 -15.06 25.39
CA GLN A 491 31.99 -15.62 26.72
C GLN A 491 31.76 -14.48 27.66
N VAL A 492 30.68 -14.56 28.46
CA VAL A 492 30.27 -13.42 29.28
C VAL A 492 31.54 -13.09 30.02
N PRO A 493 32.17 -11.91 29.79
CA PRO A 493 33.43 -11.61 30.40
C PRO A 493 33.26 -11.95 31.87
N GLU A 494 34.16 -12.78 32.38
CA GLU A 494 34.15 -13.23 33.77
C GLU A 494 33.93 -11.98 34.63
N ALA A 495 32.72 -11.84 35.17
CA ALA A 495 32.13 -10.57 35.61
C ALA A 495 32.06 -9.45 34.54
N LEU A 496 30.84 -9.17 34.05
CA LEU A 496 30.52 -7.82 33.56
C LEU A 496 30.69 -6.88 34.76
N GLU A 497 31.84 -6.23 34.87
CA GLU A 497 32.04 -5.09 35.78
C GLU A 497 31.13 -3.95 35.29
N LEU A 498 29.86 -4.02 35.69
CA LEU A 498 28.95 -2.90 35.54
C LEU A 498 29.54 -1.75 36.34
N SER A 499 29.82 -0.62 35.67
CA SER A 499 30.23 0.58 36.37
C SER A 499 29.17 0.93 37.42
N PRO A 500 29.56 1.56 38.55
CA PRO A 500 28.60 2.03 39.54
C PRO A 500 27.47 2.89 38.94
N ASP A 501 27.73 3.57 37.82
CA ASP A 501 26.75 4.39 37.11
C ASP A 501 25.77 3.54 36.30
N ALA A 502 26.23 2.49 35.62
CA ALA A 502 25.34 1.55 34.90
C ALA A 502 24.41 0.80 35.87
N VAL A 503 24.90 0.43 37.05
CA VAL A 503 24.07 -0.16 38.12
C VAL A 503 23.04 0.85 38.63
N ARG A 504 23.44 2.12 38.78
CA ARG A 504 22.55 3.19 39.24
C ARG A 504 21.44 3.47 38.22
N GLU A 505 21.77 3.55 36.93
CA GLU A 505 20.80 3.70 35.85
C GLU A 505 19.83 2.52 35.79
N ALA A 506 20.33 1.28 35.88
CA ALA A 506 19.48 0.09 35.88
C ALA A 506 18.51 0.07 37.07
N LEU A 507 18.94 0.50 38.26
CA LEU A 507 18.07 0.61 39.44
C LEU A 507 17.03 1.71 39.29
N VAL A 508 17.40 2.87 38.74
CA VAL A 508 16.46 3.98 38.46
C VAL A 508 15.42 3.55 37.42
N LEU A 509 15.85 2.91 36.33
CA LEU A 509 14.96 2.34 35.31
C LEU A 509 14.03 1.28 35.92
N SER A 510 14.54 0.39 36.76
CA SER A 510 13.72 -0.61 37.44
C SER A 510 12.64 0.00 38.33
N GLU A 511 12.93 1.12 39.00
CA GLU A 511 11.96 1.79 39.88
C GLU A 511 10.93 2.60 39.07
N ILE A 512 11.35 3.25 37.98
CA ILE A 512 10.45 3.95 37.04
C ILE A 512 9.49 2.96 36.36
N LEU A 513 10.00 1.81 35.96
CA LEU A 513 9.23 0.76 35.27
C LEU A 513 8.43 -0.13 36.24
N ARG A 514 8.61 0.06 37.55
CA ARG A 514 7.85 -0.67 38.56
C ARG A 514 6.39 -0.24 38.46
N ARG A 515 5.52 -1.17 38.03
CA ARG A 515 4.07 -0.92 38.00
C ARG A 515 3.62 -0.36 39.35
N PRO A 516 2.84 0.74 39.38
CA PRO A 516 2.30 1.26 40.63
C PRO A 516 1.62 0.11 41.36
N GLY A 517 2.15 -0.24 42.53
CA GLY A 517 1.57 -1.28 43.35
C GLY A 517 0.10 -0.95 43.54
N SER A 518 -0.79 -1.90 43.27
CA SER A 518 -2.21 -1.75 43.55
C SER A 518 -2.33 -1.46 45.04
N THR A 519 -2.49 -0.17 45.39
CA THR A 519 -2.72 0.24 46.76
C THR A 519 -4.02 -0.44 47.17
N GLY A 520 -3.86 -1.47 47.99
CA GLY A 520 -4.96 -2.26 48.49
C GLY A 520 -6.01 -1.32 49.05
N ARG A 521 -7.22 -1.37 48.50
CA ARG A 521 -8.42 -0.84 49.15
C ARG A 521 -8.51 -1.53 50.52
N HIS A 522 -7.96 -0.87 51.53
CA HIS A 522 -8.27 -1.18 52.91
C HIS A 522 -9.76 -0.92 53.12
N ARG A 523 -10.56 -1.98 53.01
CA ARG A 523 -11.79 -2.12 53.78
C ARG A 523 -11.40 -1.99 55.26
N ARG A 524 -11.81 -0.90 55.90
CA ARG A 524 -12.23 -0.95 57.29
C ARG A 524 -13.56 -0.23 57.45
N VAL A 525 -14.44 -0.96 58.11
CA VAL A 525 -15.80 -0.66 58.52
C VAL A 525 -15.75 0.23 59.77
N ALA A 526 -16.60 1.26 59.79
CA ALA A 526 -17.49 1.59 60.89
C ALA A 526 -18.70 2.30 60.28
#